data_AF-A0A2H0EUS3-F1
#
_entry.id   AF-A0A2H0EUS3-F1
#
_cell.length_a   1.000
_cell.length_b   1.000
_cell.length_c   1.000
_cell.angle_alpha   90.00
_cell.angle_beta   90.00
_cell.angle_gamma   90.00
#
_symmetry.space_group_name_H-M   'P 1'
#
loop_
_entity.id
_entity.type
_entity.pdbx_description
1 polymer ?
#
loop_
_entity_poly.entity_id
_entity_poly.type
_entity_poly.pdbx_seq_one_letter_code
_entity_poly.pdbx_strand_id
1 'polypeptide(L)'
;MILTGDDAQDRETWTDFPDGWREMNRIAVETGGEAATLFIGREQWPFPIRLQRGADGLWAFDADGAREEIRLRRIGRNELDVLELMRAYVRVQADYRRSDWDGDGVMAFAASILSAPGARDGLYWPPEPGAPQSPVGDFMARAAADGYSVGGADESPDPYFGYYYRVLHCQSDAAPGGAMEYRENDRMMAGHALLAFPADYGESGVMSFMVGENGVIFEADLGEDTLDAAAAITLFDPAAPWVPAD
;
A
#
# COMPACT_ATOMS: atom_id res chain seq x y z
N MET A 1 -15.19 -10.86 15.02
CA MET A 1 -15.46 -11.68 13.83
C MET A 1 -15.02 -10.84 12.66
N ILE A 2 -13.95 -11.26 12.00
CA ILE A 2 -13.13 -10.41 11.13
C ILE A 2 -13.82 -10.31 9.76
N LEU A 3 -14.06 -9.10 9.32
CA LEU A 3 -14.36 -8.78 7.93
C LEU A 3 -13.11 -8.04 7.44
N THR A 4 -12.29 -8.72 6.66
CA THR A 4 -11.06 -8.21 6.05
C THR A 4 -11.37 -7.35 4.82
N GLY A 5 -12.62 -7.36 4.34
CA GLY A 5 -13.04 -6.64 3.13
C GLY A 5 -12.67 -7.37 1.84
N ASP A 6 -11.95 -8.49 1.94
CA ASP A 6 -11.76 -9.46 0.87
C ASP A 6 -12.61 -10.70 1.16
N ASP A 7 -13.70 -10.85 0.41
CA ASP A 7 -14.63 -11.98 0.52
C ASP A 7 -13.96 -13.36 0.41
N ALA A 8 -12.83 -13.49 -0.29
CA ALA A 8 -12.14 -14.76 -0.47
C ALA A 8 -11.32 -15.13 0.77
N GLN A 9 -10.56 -14.17 1.30
CA GLN A 9 -9.74 -14.37 2.49
C GLN A 9 -10.55 -14.36 3.78
N ASP A 10 -11.65 -13.60 3.79
CA ASP A 10 -12.69 -13.76 4.79
C ASP A 10 -13.15 -15.20 4.77
N ARG A 11 -13.58 -15.77 3.63
CA ARG A 11 -14.06 -17.17 3.57
C ARG A 11 -13.05 -18.19 4.10
N GLU A 12 -11.76 -18.00 3.85
CA GLU A 12 -10.72 -18.89 4.36
C GLU A 12 -10.60 -18.76 5.89
N THR A 13 -10.57 -17.52 6.41
CA THR A 13 -10.60 -17.22 7.85
C THR A 13 -11.88 -17.74 8.54
N TRP A 14 -13.03 -17.69 7.84
CA TRP A 14 -14.33 -18.23 8.28
C TRP A 14 -14.32 -19.75 8.37
N THR A 15 -13.44 -20.44 7.66
CA THR A 15 -13.35 -21.91 7.67
C THR A 15 -12.40 -22.40 8.76
N ASP A 16 -11.28 -21.71 8.97
CA ASP A 16 -10.26 -22.13 9.93
C ASP A 16 -10.66 -21.91 11.40
N PHE A 17 -11.43 -20.85 11.71
CA PHE A 17 -11.84 -20.58 13.09
C PHE A 17 -12.74 -21.69 13.67
N PRO A 18 -13.85 -22.10 13.03
CA PRO A 18 -14.70 -23.18 13.54
C PRO A 18 -13.96 -24.51 13.68
N ASP A 19 -13.05 -24.81 12.75
CA ASP A 19 -12.30 -26.07 12.76
C ASP A 19 -11.21 -26.05 13.85
N GLY A 20 -10.44 -24.96 13.95
CA GLY A 20 -9.50 -24.76 15.06
C GLY A 20 -10.18 -24.75 16.43
N TRP A 21 -11.37 -24.14 16.53
CA TRP A 21 -12.16 -24.14 17.77
C TRP A 21 -12.58 -25.55 18.20
N ARG A 22 -12.98 -26.39 17.24
CA ARG A 22 -13.36 -27.80 17.48
C ARG A 22 -12.16 -28.66 17.85
N GLU A 23 -10.99 -28.40 17.27
CA GLU A 23 -9.77 -29.12 17.61
C GLU A 23 -9.32 -28.83 19.04
N MET A 24 -9.18 -27.55 19.38
CA MET A 24 -8.75 -27.13 20.71
C MET A 24 -9.12 -25.67 20.96
N ASN A 25 -9.60 -25.38 22.16
CA ASN A 25 -9.70 -24.01 22.65
C ASN A 25 -9.31 -23.94 24.12
N ARG A 26 -8.73 -22.81 24.51
CA ARG A 26 -8.34 -22.52 25.90
C ARG A 26 -8.49 -21.04 26.17
N ILE A 27 -9.02 -20.70 27.34
CA ILE A 27 -8.97 -19.33 27.84
C ILE A 27 -7.82 -19.25 28.85
N ALA A 28 -6.93 -18.28 28.69
CA ALA A 28 -5.90 -17.97 29.67
C ALA A 28 -6.18 -16.59 30.26
N VAL A 29 -6.38 -16.55 31.58
CA VAL A 29 -6.53 -15.29 32.32
C VAL A 29 -5.17 -14.60 32.40
N GLU A 30 -5.13 -13.32 32.05
CA GLU A 30 -3.94 -12.50 32.04
C GLU A 30 -3.54 -12.07 33.46
N THR A 31 -2.31 -11.59 33.59
CA THR A 31 -1.80 -11.07 34.87
C THR A 31 -2.67 -9.88 35.30
N GLY A 32 -3.26 -9.97 36.48
CA GLY A 32 -4.18 -8.96 37.01
C GLY A 32 -5.65 -9.41 37.05
N GLY A 33 -6.02 -10.49 36.34
CA GLY A 33 -7.34 -11.12 36.49
C GLY A 33 -8.52 -10.43 35.81
N GLU A 34 -8.31 -9.26 35.20
CA GLU A 34 -9.35 -8.46 34.55
C GLU A 34 -9.48 -8.70 33.04
N ALA A 35 -8.48 -9.34 32.42
CA ALA A 35 -8.45 -9.68 31.00
C ALA A 35 -8.12 -11.17 30.81
N ALA A 36 -8.58 -11.75 29.71
CA ALA A 36 -8.23 -13.10 29.30
C ALA A 36 -8.13 -13.21 27.78
N THR A 37 -7.19 -14.03 27.31
CA THR A 37 -7.02 -14.33 25.89
C THR A 37 -7.60 -15.71 25.57
N LEU A 38 -8.42 -15.78 24.52
CA LEU A 38 -8.87 -17.03 23.93
C LEU A 38 -7.78 -17.55 22.98
N PHE A 39 -7.36 -18.79 23.14
CA PHE A 39 -6.44 -19.48 22.24
C PHE A 39 -7.20 -20.57 21.46
N ILE A 40 -6.89 -20.70 20.17
CA ILE A 40 -7.63 -21.55 19.23
C ILE A 40 -6.67 -22.48 18.51
N GLY A 41 -7.10 -23.72 18.29
CA GLY A 41 -6.36 -24.73 17.55
C GLY A 41 -5.15 -25.28 18.32
N ARG A 42 -4.51 -26.28 17.72
CA ARG A 42 -3.34 -26.97 18.31
C ARG A 42 -2.11 -26.09 18.43
N GLU A 43 -2.01 -25.08 17.56
CA GLU A 43 -0.95 -24.08 17.59
C GLU A 43 -1.14 -23.04 18.70
N GLN A 44 -2.27 -23.09 19.42
CA GLN A 44 -2.65 -22.10 20.42
C GLN A 44 -2.53 -20.69 19.85
N TRP A 45 -3.21 -20.44 18.74
CA TRP A 45 -3.23 -19.12 18.14
C TRP A 45 -4.06 -18.17 19.00
N PRO A 46 -3.50 -17.02 19.45
CA PRO A 46 -4.23 -16.07 20.29
C PRO A 46 -5.30 -15.36 19.45
N PHE A 47 -6.54 -15.47 19.87
CA PHE A 47 -7.65 -14.75 19.27
C PHE A 47 -7.45 -13.24 19.49
N PRO A 48 -7.69 -12.39 18.47
CA PRO A 48 -7.27 -10.98 18.51
C PRO A 48 -8.06 -10.16 19.53
N ILE A 49 -9.33 -10.52 19.73
CA ILE A 49 -10.23 -9.80 20.61
C ILE A 49 -10.14 -10.44 21.99
N ARG A 50 -9.66 -9.69 22.98
CA ARG A 50 -9.56 -10.16 24.36
C ARG A 50 -10.94 -10.20 25.04
N LEU A 51 -11.05 -11.09 26.03
CA LEU A 51 -12.14 -11.11 26.99
C LEU A 51 -11.81 -10.14 28.12
N GLN A 52 -12.78 -9.35 28.55
CA GLN A 52 -12.72 -8.53 29.74
C GLN A 52 -13.72 -9.02 30.78
N ARG A 53 -13.34 -8.86 32.05
CA ARG A 53 -14.21 -9.16 33.17
C ARG A 53 -15.05 -7.93 33.52
N GLY A 54 -16.36 -8.08 33.45
CA GLY A 54 -17.32 -7.05 33.84
C GLY A 54 -17.39 -6.86 35.35
N ALA A 55 -18.00 -5.75 35.78
CA ALA A 55 -18.27 -5.46 37.20
C ALA A 55 -19.21 -6.49 37.86
N ASP A 56 -20.01 -7.20 37.06
CA ASP A 56 -20.84 -8.33 37.46
C ASP A 56 -20.05 -9.65 37.60
N GLY A 57 -18.76 -9.63 37.27
CA GLY A 57 -17.84 -10.77 37.31
C GLY A 57 -17.92 -11.68 36.10
N LEU A 58 -18.75 -11.36 35.09
CA LEU A 58 -18.90 -12.13 33.85
C LEU A 58 -17.81 -11.75 32.84
N TRP A 59 -17.46 -12.70 31.98
CA TRP A 59 -16.52 -12.46 30.88
C TRP A 59 -17.29 -12.13 29.61
N ALA A 60 -16.89 -11.05 28.95
CA ALA A 60 -17.40 -10.66 27.64
C ALA A 60 -16.23 -10.22 26.75
N PHE A 61 -16.36 -10.38 25.44
CA PHE A 61 -15.37 -9.79 24.53
C PHE A 61 -15.42 -8.27 24.61
N ASP A 62 -14.24 -7.66 24.66
CA ASP A 62 -14.09 -6.20 24.62
C ASP A 62 -14.48 -5.68 23.23
N ALA A 63 -15.70 -5.16 23.12
CA ALA A 63 -16.22 -4.68 21.84
C ALA A 63 -15.50 -3.41 21.35
N ASP A 64 -15.00 -2.58 22.27
CA ASP A 64 -14.30 -1.34 21.93
C ASP A 64 -12.87 -1.64 21.50
N GLY A 65 -12.15 -2.48 22.26
CA GLY A 65 -10.86 -3.02 21.85
C GLY A 65 -10.92 -3.85 20.56
N ALA A 66 -12.06 -4.51 20.29
CA ALA A 66 -12.26 -5.23 19.03
C ALA A 66 -12.21 -4.33 17.79
N ARG A 67 -12.81 -3.13 17.87
CA ARG A 67 -12.82 -2.20 16.73
C ARG A 67 -11.43 -1.69 16.43
N GLU A 68 -10.70 -1.33 17.48
CA GLU A 68 -9.32 -0.85 17.35
C GLU A 68 -8.40 -1.95 16.80
N GLU A 69 -8.51 -3.18 17.31
CA GLU A 69 -7.74 -4.32 16.79
C GLU A 69 -8.02 -4.59 15.31
N ILE A 70 -9.29 -4.50 14.87
CA ILE A 70 -9.66 -4.66 13.46
C ILE A 70 -9.02 -3.55 12.60
N ARG A 71 -9.07 -2.31 13.06
CA ARG A 71 -8.45 -1.16 12.39
C ARG A 71 -6.94 -1.35 12.26
N LEU A 72 -6.24 -1.66 13.36
CA LEU A 72 -4.79 -1.86 13.38
C LEU A 72 -4.36 -3.00 12.45
N ARG A 73 -5.12 -4.09 12.38
CA ARG A 73 -4.85 -5.20 11.45
C ARG A 73 -5.04 -4.81 9.99
N ARG A 74 -6.07 -4.02 9.69
CA ARG A 74 -6.31 -3.51 8.34
C ARG A 74 -5.15 -2.61 7.91
N ILE A 75 -4.71 -1.69 8.79
CA ILE A 75 -3.55 -0.84 8.57
C ILE A 75 -2.30 -1.67 8.28
N GLY A 76 -1.97 -2.62 9.17
CA GLY A 76 -0.77 -3.45 8.99
C GLY A 76 -0.81 -4.30 7.72
N ARG A 77 -1.99 -4.79 7.31
CA ARG A 77 -2.16 -5.50 6.05
C ARG A 77 -1.93 -4.58 4.85
N ASN A 78 -2.61 -3.44 4.82
CA ASN A 78 -2.48 -2.45 3.76
C ASN A 78 -1.01 -2.03 3.58
N GLU A 79 -0.30 -1.78 4.67
CA GLU A 79 1.13 -1.41 4.64
C GLU A 79 2.01 -2.52 4.07
N LEU A 80 1.77 -3.78 4.46
CA LEU A 80 2.48 -4.93 3.87
C LEU A 80 2.20 -5.07 2.37
N ASP A 81 0.96 -4.92 1.94
CA ASP A 81 0.57 -4.98 0.53
C ASP A 81 1.20 -3.82 -0.28
N VAL A 82 1.28 -2.63 0.31
CA VAL A 82 1.96 -1.47 -0.28
C VAL A 82 3.46 -1.74 -0.42
N LEU A 83 4.12 -2.31 0.60
CA LEU A 83 5.54 -2.68 0.51
C LEU A 83 5.80 -3.67 -0.63
N GLU A 84 4.94 -4.69 -0.79
CA GLU A 84 5.04 -5.63 -1.91
C GLU A 84 4.83 -4.95 -3.27
N LEU A 85 3.86 -4.04 -3.36
CA LEU A 85 3.58 -3.24 -4.55
C LEU A 85 4.75 -2.33 -4.91
N MET A 86 5.36 -1.66 -3.94
CA MET A 86 6.54 -0.81 -4.14
C MET A 86 7.72 -1.63 -4.68
N ARG A 87 7.94 -2.85 -4.16
CA ARG A 87 8.93 -3.79 -4.72
C ARG A 87 8.59 -4.20 -6.15
N ALA A 88 7.30 -4.39 -6.46
CA ALA A 88 6.83 -4.74 -7.80
C ALA A 88 6.98 -3.58 -8.79
N TYR A 89 6.71 -2.35 -8.38
CA TYR A 89 6.85 -1.14 -9.19
C TYR A 89 8.26 -1.02 -9.78
N VAL A 90 9.30 -1.26 -8.98
CA VAL A 90 10.69 -1.20 -9.46
C VAL A 90 10.95 -2.22 -10.57
N ARG A 91 10.43 -3.45 -10.43
CA ARG A 91 10.54 -4.48 -11.48
C ARG A 91 9.75 -4.10 -12.73
N VAL A 92 8.54 -3.57 -12.55
CA VAL A 92 7.67 -3.12 -13.64
C VAL A 92 8.33 -2.00 -14.43
N GLN A 93 8.95 -1.01 -13.79
CA GLN A 93 9.70 0.05 -14.47
C GLN A 93 10.91 -0.50 -15.24
N ALA A 94 11.66 -1.42 -14.63
CA ALA A 94 12.79 -2.07 -15.29
C ALA A 94 12.38 -2.89 -16.52
N ASP A 95 11.22 -3.56 -16.48
CA ASP A 95 10.65 -4.29 -17.61
C ASP A 95 10.07 -3.34 -18.67
N TYR A 96 9.37 -2.28 -18.26
CA TYR A 96 8.81 -1.26 -19.14
C TYR A 96 9.89 -0.65 -20.04
N ARG A 97 11.04 -0.27 -19.44
CA ARG A 97 12.19 0.32 -20.14
C ARG A 97 12.85 -0.64 -21.14
N ARG A 98 12.44 -1.91 -21.23
CA ARG A 98 12.97 -2.84 -22.26
C ARG A 98 12.28 -2.71 -23.61
N SER A 99 11.23 -1.88 -23.72
CA SER A 99 10.51 -1.62 -24.97
C SER A 99 10.53 -0.13 -25.34
N ASP A 100 10.66 0.15 -26.64
CA ASP A 100 10.47 1.48 -27.22
C ASP A 100 8.98 1.64 -27.51
N TRP A 101 8.27 2.32 -26.60
CA TRP A 101 6.80 2.36 -26.61
C TRP A 101 6.22 3.41 -27.56
N ASP A 102 6.98 4.44 -27.92
CA ASP A 102 6.59 5.52 -28.84
C ASP A 102 7.32 5.45 -30.20
N GLY A 103 8.30 4.56 -30.34
CA GLY A 103 8.98 4.26 -31.60
C GLY A 103 10.05 5.29 -31.98
N ASP A 104 10.52 6.09 -31.01
CA ASP A 104 11.48 7.16 -31.24
C ASP A 104 12.95 6.73 -31.05
N GLY A 105 13.17 5.45 -30.74
CA GLY A 105 14.48 4.86 -30.50
C GLY A 105 15.01 5.04 -29.08
N VAL A 106 14.21 5.55 -28.16
CA VAL A 106 14.60 5.81 -26.77
C VAL A 106 13.88 4.88 -25.80
N MET A 107 14.67 4.13 -25.05
CA MET A 107 14.20 3.21 -24.02
C MET A 107 14.00 3.97 -22.71
N ALA A 108 12.83 4.60 -22.52
CA ALA A 108 12.51 5.41 -21.34
C ALA A 108 11.80 4.60 -20.23
N PHE A 109 11.84 5.09 -18.99
CA PHE A 109 10.93 4.65 -17.92
C PHE A 109 9.54 5.26 -18.15
N ALA A 110 8.51 4.67 -17.54
CA ALA A 110 7.18 5.27 -17.53
C ALA A 110 7.19 6.50 -16.64
N ALA A 111 6.74 7.64 -17.18
CA ALA A 111 6.73 8.90 -16.46
C ALA A 111 5.51 9.02 -15.54
N SER A 112 4.43 8.31 -15.82
CA SER A 112 3.19 8.36 -15.05
C SER A 112 2.65 6.97 -14.75
N ILE A 113 1.65 6.90 -13.86
CA ILE A 113 0.89 5.66 -13.68
C ILE A 113 -0.11 5.50 -14.82
N LEU A 114 -0.88 6.54 -15.13
CA LEU A 114 -1.82 6.57 -16.26
C LEU A 114 -1.16 7.20 -17.49
N SER A 115 -1.18 6.49 -18.62
CA SER A 115 -0.74 7.04 -19.90
C SER A 115 -1.67 8.14 -20.42
N ALA A 116 -1.10 9.08 -21.18
CA ALA A 116 -1.89 10.04 -21.95
C ALA A 116 -2.78 9.31 -22.98
N PRO A 117 -3.93 9.90 -23.39
CA PRO A 117 -4.83 9.26 -24.36
C PRO A 117 -4.13 8.89 -25.67
N GLY A 118 -4.15 7.59 -26.01
CA GLY A 118 -3.52 7.05 -27.22
C GLY A 118 -1.99 6.91 -27.13
N ALA A 119 -1.39 7.29 -26.01
CA ALA A 119 0.03 7.10 -25.73
C ALA A 119 0.27 5.86 -24.86
N ARG A 120 1.55 5.51 -24.73
CA ARG A 120 2.06 4.49 -23.82
C ARG A 120 3.28 5.06 -23.11
N ASP A 121 3.05 6.14 -22.37
CA ASP A 121 4.03 6.92 -21.61
C ASP A 121 3.88 6.75 -20.09
N GLY A 122 2.84 6.03 -19.66
CA GLY A 122 2.58 5.59 -18.30
C GLY A 122 2.50 4.07 -18.16
N LEU A 123 2.37 3.60 -16.93
CA LEU A 123 2.31 2.15 -16.62
C LEU A 123 0.97 1.48 -16.97
N TYR A 124 -0.09 2.26 -17.13
CA TYR A 124 -1.42 1.79 -17.48
C TYR A 124 -1.97 2.53 -18.71
N TRP A 125 -2.48 1.74 -19.65
CA TRP A 125 -3.36 2.18 -20.73
C TRP A 125 -4.52 1.19 -20.86
N PRO A 126 -5.71 1.63 -21.34
CA PRO A 126 -6.84 0.75 -21.57
C PRO A 126 -6.49 -0.39 -22.54
N PRO A 127 -7.05 -1.60 -22.34
CA PRO A 127 -6.80 -2.71 -23.24
C PRO A 127 -7.41 -2.46 -24.62
N GLU A 128 -6.63 -2.71 -25.67
CA GLU A 128 -7.06 -2.60 -27.07
C GLU A 128 -6.84 -3.94 -27.81
N PRO A 129 -7.77 -4.38 -28.68
CA PRO A 129 -7.62 -5.61 -29.42
C PRO A 129 -6.34 -5.66 -30.27
N GLY A 130 -5.47 -6.64 -29.99
CA GLY A 130 -4.21 -6.83 -30.72
C GLY A 130 -3.07 -5.91 -30.29
N ALA A 131 -3.28 -5.01 -29.31
CA ALA A 131 -2.24 -4.21 -28.70
C ALA A 131 -1.57 -4.95 -27.52
N PRO A 132 -0.31 -4.60 -27.17
CA PRO A 132 0.30 -5.02 -25.93
C PRO A 132 -0.52 -4.60 -24.71
N GLN A 133 -0.59 -5.48 -23.72
CA GLN A 133 -1.21 -5.20 -22.43
C GLN A 133 -0.37 -4.19 -21.63
N SER A 134 -1.04 -3.37 -20.83
CA SER A 134 -0.40 -2.49 -19.85
C SER A 134 0.35 -3.28 -18.77
N PRO A 135 1.51 -2.80 -18.31
CA PRO A 135 2.28 -3.42 -17.23
C PRO A 135 1.52 -3.56 -15.91
N VAL A 136 0.65 -2.62 -15.58
CA VAL A 136 -0.20 -2.66 -14.36
C VAL A 136 -1.68 -2.62 -14.72
N GLY A 137 -2.54 -3.01 -13.76
CA GLY A 137 -3.98 -2.91 -13.92
C GLY A 137 -4.53 -1.50 -13.68
N ASP A 138 -5.81 -1.31 -13.96
CA ASP A 138 -6.48 -0.01 -13.83
C ASP A 138 -6.56 0.48 -12.37
N PHE A 139 -6.52 -0.44 -11.40
CA PHE A 139 -6.48 -0.13 -9.97
C PHE A 139 -5.35 0.83 -9.58
N MET A 140 -4.13 0.67 -10.14
CA MET A 140 -3.02 1.58 -9.87
C MET A 140 -3.29 2.96 -10.45
N ALA A 141 -3.85 3.01 -11.65
CA ALA A 141 -4.18 4.27 -12.31
C ALA A 141 -5.27 5.04 -11.57
N ARG A 142 -6.27 4.35 -11.02
CA ARG A 142 -7.32 4.96 -10.18
C ARG A 142 -6.75 5.51 -8.87
N ALA A 143 -5.74 4.85 -8.31
CA ALA A 143 -5.08 5.28 -7.08
C ALA A 143 -3.98 6.34 -7.30
N ALA A 144 -3.79 6.81 -8.53
CA ALA A 144 -2.82 7.86 -8.82
C ALA A 144 -3.24 9.19 -8.16
N ALA A 145 -2.34 9.76 -7.37
CA ALA A 145 -2.57 11.00 -6.64
C ALA A 145 -2.80 12.21 -7.56
N ASP A 146 -2.27 12.16 -8.77
CA ASP A 146 -2.40 13.24 -9.75
C ASP A 146 -3.73 13.18 -10.53
N GLY A 147 -4.63 12.25 -10.17
CA GLY A 147 -5.95 12.08 -10.75
C GLY A 147 -6.07 10.91 -11.73
N TYR A 148 -7.29 10.48 -11.97
CA TYR A 148 -7.63 9.46 -12.97
C TYR A 148 -8.72 10.02 -13.90
N SER A 149 -8.48 10.05 -15.20
CA SER A 149 -9.47 10.51 -16.17
C SER A 149 -9.80 9.39 -17.17
N VAL A 150 -11.06 8.93 -17.19
CA VAL A 150 -11.56 7.95 -18.18
C VAL A 150 -12.50 8.65 -19.13
N GLY A 151 -12.18 8.62 -20.42
CA GLY A 151 -13.03 9.23 -21.44
C GLY A 151 -13.15 10.75 -21.35
N GLY A 152 -12.19 11.43 -20.70
CA GLY A 152 -12.12 12.89 -20.63
C GLY A 152 -12.91 13.53 -19.48
N ALA A 153 -13.39 12.74 -18.52
CA ALA A 153 -13.93 13.23 -17.26
C ALA A 153 -12.93 12.99 -16.13
N ASP A 154 -12.62 14.02 -15.33
CA ASP A 154 -11.79 13.89 -14.14
C ASP A 154 -12.59 13.19 -13.04
N GLU A 155 -12.08 12.05 -12.57
CA GLU A 155 -12.61 11.33 -11.43
C GLU A 155 -11.71 11.59 -10.21
N SER A 156 -12.33 11.56 -9.03
CA SER A 156 -11.54 11.55 -7.79
C SER A 156 -10.76 10.24 -7.69
N PRO A 157 -9.47 10.27 -7.28
CA PRO A 157 -8.69 9.05 -7.10
C PRO A 157 -9.41 8.05 -6.17
N ASP A 158 -9.34 6.77 -6.54
CA ASP A 158 -9.84 5.66 -5.72
C ASP A 158 -8.63 4.91 -5.15
N PRO A 159 -8.42 4.94 -3.82
CA PRO A 159 -7.19 4.43 -3.23
C PRO A 159 -7.08 2.91 -3.37
N TYR A 160 -5.87 2.44 -3.66
CA TYR A 160 -5.58 1.01 -3.79
C TYR A 160 -4.76 0.53 -2.60
N PHE A 161 -5.21 -0.55 -1.96
CA PHE A 161 -4.78 -0.93 -0.60
C PHE A 161 -4.96 0.19 0.43
N GLY A 162 -5.88 1.14 0.20
CA GLY A 162 -6.07 2.29 1.08
C GLY A 162 -5.02 3.40 0.92
N TYR A 163 -4.23 3.37 -0.15
CA TYR A 163 -3.16 4.33 -0.42
C TYR A 163 -3.33 5.02 -1.78
N TYR A 164 -2.79 6.23 -1.87
CA TYR A 164 -2.56 6.92 -3.13
C TYR A 164 -1.08 6.85 -3.51
N TYR A 165 -0.81 6.96 -4.82
CA TYR A 165 0.52 6.78 -5.37
C TYR A 165 0.89 7.92 -6.30
N ARG A 166 2.13 8.40 -6.21
CA ARG A 166 2.66 9.46 -7.07
C ARG A 166 4.04 9.08 -7.60
N VAL A 167 4.23 9.22 -8.91
CA VAL A 167 5.57 9.11 -9.51
C VAL A 167 6.32 10.40 -9.22
N LEU A 168 7.53 10.28 -8.66
CA LEU A 168 8.41 11.41 -8.42
C LEU A 168 9.38 11.54 -9.59
N HIS A 169 9.58 12.77 -10.05
CA HIS A 169 10.37 13.04 -11.26
C HIS A 169 11.79 13.49 -10.99
N CYS A 170 12.16 13.64 -9.72
CA CYS A 170 13.47 14.10 -9.30
C CYS A 170 13.88 13.43 -7.98
N GLN A 171 15.17 13.50 -7.67
CA GLN A 171 15.73 13.16 -6.36
C GLN A 171 16.56 14.29 -5.78
N SER A 172 16.68 14.32 -4.44
CA SER A 172 17.51 15.27 -3.72
C SER A 172 18.98 14.85 -3.66
N ASP A 173 19.84 15.72 -3.13
CA ASP A 173 21.26 15.43 -2.87
C ASP A 173 21.48 14.33 -1.82
N ALA A 174 20.47 14.03 -1.00
CA ALA A 174 20.54 12.96 -0.01
C ALA A 174 20.37 11.56 -0.64
N ALA A 175 19.79 11.49 -1.85
CA ALA A 175 19.61 10.24 -2.56
C ALA A 175 20.94 9.71 -3.14
N PRO A 176 21.11 8.37 -3.25
CA PRO A 176 22.21 7.80 -4.00
C PRO A 176 22.24 8.34 -5.44
N GLY A 177 23.38 8.89 -5.87
CA GLY A 177 23.52 9.55 -7.16
C GLY A 177 23.41 11.08 -7.12
N GLY A 178 23.04 11.67 -5.98
CA GLY A 178 22.93 13.13 -5.79
C GLY A 178 21.67 13.73 -6.44
N ALA A 179 21.52 15.06 -6.38
CA ALA A 179 20.36 15.71 -6.95
C ALA A 179 20.29 15.50 -8.48
N MET A 180 19.14 15.06 -8.95
CA MET A 180 18.93 14.72 -10.36
C MET A 180 17.47 14.86 -10.74
N GLU A 181 17.23 15.47 -11.90
CA GLU A 181 15.95 15.38 -12.60
C GLU A 181 15.95 14.12 -13.46
N TYR A 182 14.92 13.30 -13.34
CA TYR A 182 14.81 12.04 -14.07
C TYR A 182 14.39 12.23 -15.52
N ARG A 183 13.78 13.38 -15.84
CA ARG A 183 13.29 13.71 -17.18
C ARG A 183 14.34 14.51 -17.95
N GLU A 184 14.57 14.11 -19.19
CA GLU A 184 15.36 14.87 -20.16
C GLU A 184 14.63 14.83 -21.51
N ASN A 185 14.43 16.00 -22.12
CA ASN A 185 13.64 16.15 -23.36
C ASN A 185 12.27 15.46 -23.26
N ASP A 186 11.53 15.72 -22.18
CA ASP A 186 10.23 15.15 -21.84
C ASP A 186 10.19 13.63 -21.57
N ARG A 187 11.32 12.92 -21.69
CA ARG A 187 11.42 11.46 -21.45
C ARG A 187 12.04 11.14 -20.10
N MET A 188 11.52 10.14 -19.40
CA MET A 188 12.06 9.71 -18.11
C MET A 188 13.26 8.77 -18.30
N MET A 189 14.46 9.35 -18.35
CA MET A 189 15.69 8.68 -18.78
C MET A 189 16.63 8.30 -17.65
N ALA A 190 16.73 9.15 -16.63
CA ALA A 190 17.83 9.06 -15.66
C ALA A 190 17.47 8.26 -14.40
N GLY A 191 16.18 8.01 -14.16
CA GLY A 191 15.71 7.15 -13.07
C GLY A 191 14.20 7.22 -12.89
N HIS A 192 13.72 6.68 -11.78
CA HIS A 192 12.32 6.75 -11.39
C HIS A 192 12.19 6.61 -9.87
N ALA A 193 11.11 7.15 -9.31
CA ALA A 193 10.74 6.92 -7.92
C ALA A 193 9.21 6.96 -7.76
N LEU A 194 8.73 6.31 -6.71
CA LEU A 194 7.32 6.26 -6.33
C LEU A 194 7.18 6.68 -4.87
N LEU A 195 6.17 7.49 -4.59
CA LEU A 195 5.66 7.81 -3.26
C LEU A 195 4.31 7.10 -3.10
N ALA A 196 4.09 6.47 -1.96
CA ALA A 196 2.81 5.96 -1.51
C ALA A 196 2.45 6.61 -0.17
N PHE A 197 1.22 7.06 0.00
CA PHE A 197 0.74 7.64 1.26
C PHE A 197 -0.71 7.23 1.52
N PRO A 198 -1.10 7.04 2.80
CA PRO A 198 -2.44 6.60 3.14
C PRO A 198 -3.50 7.62 2.71
N ALA A 199 -4.61 7.11 2.21
CA ALA A 199 -5.77 7.92 1.87
C ALA A 199 -6.49 8.48 3.11
N ASP A 200 -6.40 7.78 4.24
CA ASP A 200 -6.96 8.18 5.53
C ASP A 200 -6.00 7.77 6.66
N TYR A 201 -5.27 8.75 7.19
CA TYR A 201 -4.24 8.54 8.20
C TYR A 201 -4.86 7.96 9.49
N GLY A 202 -4.28 6.86 9.98
CA GLY A 202 -4.77 6.13 11.14
C GLY A 202 -5.99 5.25 10.87
N GLU A 203 -6.50 5.18 9.63
CA GLU A 203 -7.60 4.29 9.24
C GLU A 203 -7.22 3.32 8.13
N SER A 204 -6.59 3.83 7.07
CA SER A 204 -6.12 3.05 5.92
C SER A 204 -4.62 2.74 6.02
N GLY A 205 -3.86 3.58 6.72
CA GLY A 205 -2.44 3.43 6.96
C GLY A 205 -1.91 4.50 7.91
N VAL A 206 -0.69 4.31 8.43
CA VAL A 206 0.04 5.30 9.23
C VAL A 206 1.29 5.74 8.48
N MET A 207 2.05 4.79 7.97
CA MET A 207 3.32 5.07 7.30
C MET A 207 3.10 5.51 5.85
N SER A 208 3.85 6.51 5.41
CA SER A 208 4.07 6.77 3.98
C SER A 208 5.35 6.10 3.54
N PHE A 209 5.45 5.74 2.26
CA PHE A 209 6.57 4.99 1.71
C PHE A 209 7.14 5.68 0.46
N MET A 210 8.45 5.61 0.28
CA MET A 210 9.11 5.99 -0.97
C MET A 210 10.06 4.90 -1.44
N VAL A 211 10.14 4.70 -2.75
CA VAL A 211 11.11 3.79 -3.37
C VAL A 211 11.70 4.44 -4.61
N GLY A 212 13.03 4.39 -4.72
CA GLY A 212 13.76 4.81 -5.91
C GLY A 212 14.21 3.61 -6.76
N GLU A 213 14.94 3.88 -7.84
CA GLU A 213 15.45 2.85 -8.76
C GLU A 213 16.30 1.76 -8.08
N ASN A 214 17.02 2.10 -6.99
CA ASN A 214 17.84 1.13 -6.25
C ASN A 214 17.03 0.08 -5.48
N GLY A 215 15.70 0.22 -5.41
CA GLY A 215 14.78 -0.72 -4.78
C GLY A 215 14.77 -0.69 -3.25
N VAL A 216 15.47 0.25 -2.61
CA VAL A 216 15.38 0.44 -1.15
C VAL A 216 14.12 1.23 -0.86
N ILE A 217 13.24 0.65 -0.04
CA ILE A 217 12.02 1.32 0.41
C ILE A 217 12.34 2.07 1.69
N PHE A 218 11.89 3.32 1.75
CA PHE A 218 11.92 4.16 2.93
C PHE A 218 10.52 4.40 3.44
N GLU A 219 10.36 4.55 4.75
CA GLU A 219 9.11 4.86 5.40
C GLU A 219 9.24 6.09 6.30
N ALA A 220 8.15 6.84 6.44
CA ALA A 220 8.00 7.94 7.38
C ALA A 220 6.53 8.10 7.79
N ASP A 221 6.31 8.34 9.08
CA ASP A 221 5.01 8.81 9.58
C ASP A 221 4.90 10.32 9.31
N LEU A 222 3.97 10.71 8.44
CA LEU A 222 3.71 12.12 8.09
C LEU A 222 2.64 12.77 8.97
N GLY A 223 2.04 12.02 9.90
CA GLY A 223 1.05 12.49 10.87
C GLY A 223 -0.35 12.74 10.29
N GLU A 224 -1.20 13.38 11.09
CA GLU A 224 -2.61 13.62 10.76
C GLU A 224 -2.83 14.42 9.46
N ASP A 225 -1.86 15.26 9.07
CA ASP A 225 -1.88 16.06 7.84
C ASP A 225 -1.23 15.34 6.64
N THR A 226 -1.21 13.99 6.64
CA THR A 226 -0.48 13.18 5.65
C THR A 226 -0.80 13.56 4.20
N LEU A 227 -2.07 13.84 3.86
CA LEU A 227 -2.46 14.22 2.50
C LEU A 227 -1.79 15.53 2.05
N ASP A 228 -1.77 16.55 2.91
CA ASP A 228 -1.15 17.84 2.61
C ASP A 228 0.38 17.74 2.58
N ALA A 229 0.96 17.01 3.54
CA ALA A 229 2.39 16.74 3.59
C ALA A 229 2.86 15.99 2.34
N ALA A 230 2.16 14.93 1.94
CA ALA A 230 2.47 14.14 0.76
C ALA A 230 2.26 14.94 -0.54
N ALA A 231 1.25 15.81 -0.59
CA ALA A 231 1.04 16.69 -1.74
C ALA A 231 2.24 17.61 -2.00
N ALA A 232 2.96 18.04 -0.95
CA ALA A 232 4.16 18.86 -1.06
C ALA A 232 5.44 18.08 -1.44
N ILE A 233 5.42 16.75 -1.37
CA ILE A 233 6.57 15.92 -1.74
C ILE A 233 6.63 15.80 -3.27
N THR A 234 7.72 16.33 -3.83
CA THR A 234 8.02 16.31 -5.27
C THR A 234 9.35 15.63 -5.60
N LEU A 235 10.15 15.32 -4.59
CA LEU A 235 11.48 14.74 -4.70
C LEU A 235 11.55 13.41 -3.95
N PHE A 236 12.24 12.43 -4.52
CA PHE A 236 12.74 11.30 -3.75
C PHE A 236 13.87 11.79 -2.84
N ASP A 237 13.61 11.86 -1.54
CA ASP A 237 14.55 12.33 -0.52
C ASP A 237 14.59 11.35 0.66
N PRO A 238 15.63 10.50 0.77
CA PRO A 238 15.75 9.54 1.87
C PRO A 238 16.33 10.14 3.16
N ALA A 239 16.46 11.47 3.26
CA ALA A 239 16.86 12.11 4.51
C ALA A 239 15.77 12.02 5.59
N ALA A 240 16.14 12.21 6.86
CA ALA A 240 15.18 12.25 7.97
C ALA A 240 14.00 13.21 7.64
N PRO A 241 12.74 12.82 7.91
CA PRO A 241 12.32 11.73 8.80
C PRO A 241 12.31 10.33 8.17
N TRP A 242 12.68 10.18 6.90
CA TRP A 242 12.65 8.90 6.20
C TRP A 242 13.71 7.93 6.72
N VAL A 243 13.31 6.69 6.97
CA VAL A 243 14.18 5.59 7.39
C VAL A 243 13.94 4.37 6.50
N PRO A 244 14.93 3.49 6.29
CA PRO A 244 14.70 2.25 5.56
C PRO A 244 13.57 1.42 6.20
N ALA A 245 12.62 0.96 5.39
CA ALA A 245 11.58 0.04 5.82
C ALA A 245 12.15 -1.40 5.87
N ASP A 246 11.84 -2.13 6.94
CA ASP A 246 12.30 -3.51 7.17
C ASP A 246 11.47 -4.57 6.40
#